data_AF-A0A7W0UC29-F1
#
_entry.id   AF-A0A7W0UC29-F1
#
_cell.length_a   1.000
_cell.length_b   1.000
_cell.length_c   1.000
_cell.angle_alpha   90.00
_cell.angle_beta   90.00
_cell.angle_gamma   90.00
#
_symmetry.space_group_name_H-M   'P 1'
#
loop_
_entity.id
_entity.type
_entity.pdbx_description
1 polymer ?
#
loop_
_entity_poly.entity_id
_entity_poly.type
_entity_poly.pdbx_seq_one_letter_code
_entity_poly.pdbx_strand_id
1 'polypeptide(L)'
;MKPEYLLRGMPGHPVHPPLTDATVGIYTFATIAAVLSALGIAEDAAAKGWALALVIGLIVSAATSATGLIDWLQISGGTPLKRTATSHLFAMLAATAFFLIAAIVGYSDGMDGVVGSGSLILTLIAFGLLTLGGWLGGAIVFVHGMRVLNLVEEPTHRAVSPVPHAEKEAAEN
;
A
#
# COMPACT_ATOMS: atom_id res chain seq x y z
N MET A 1 15.05 -15.08 -18.54
CA MET A 1 14.12 -14.47 -17.57
C MET A 1 12.80 -14.17 -18.26
N LYS A 2 11.67 -14.44 -17.62
CA LYS A 2 10.35 -14.11 -18.17
C LYS A 2 10.15 -12.58 -18.13
N PRO A 3 9.62 -11.93 -19.20
CA PRO A 3 9.43 -10.48 -19.22
C PRO A 3 8.55 -9.94 -18.08
N GLU A 4 7.57 -10.74 -17.65
CA GLU A 4 6.63 -10.41 -16.57
C GLU A 4 7.30 -10.16 -15.21
N TYR A 5 8.49 -10.71 -14.98
CA TYR A 5 9.24 -10.51 -13.74
C TYR A 5 9.72 -9.07 -13.55
N LEU A 6 9.89 -8.30 -14.63
CA LEU A 6 10.25 -6.88 -14.55
C LEU A 6 9.15 -6.04 -13.91
N LEU A 7 7.90 -6.48 -14.02
CA LEU A 7 6.73 -5.73 -13.53
C LEU A 7 6.22 -6.31 -12.21
N ARG A 8 6.27 -7.62 -12.05
CA ARG A 8 5.69 -8.34 -10.90
C ARG A 8 6.70 -8.64 -9.82
N GLY A 9 7.98 -8.68 -10.14
CA GLY A 9 9.01 -9.22 -9.29
C GLY A 9 9.17 -10.73 -9.43
N MET A 10 10.26 -11.21 -8.87
CA MET A 10 10.70 -12.62 -8.95
C MET A 10 9.91 -13.49 -7.97
N PRO A 11 9.87 -14.82 -8.15
CA PRO A 11 9.34 -15.73 -7.15
C PRO A 11 9.93 -15.46 -5.76
N GLY A 12 9.07 -15.25 -4.76
CA GLY A 12 9.45 -14.92 -3.38
C GLY A 12 9.96 -13.49 -3.16
N HIS A 13 10.08 -12.68 -4.22
CA HIS A 13 10.46 -11.25 -4.17
C HIS A 13 9.53 -10.41 -5.04
N PRO A 14 8.21 -10.35 -4.72
CA PRO A 14 7.25 -9.54 -5.44
C PRO A 14 7.54 -8.04 -5.27
N VAL A 15 7.22 -7.25 -6.30
CA VAL A 15 7.43 -5.78 -6.27
C VAL A 15 6.36 -5.06 -5.43
N HIS A 16 5.15 -5.61 -5.35
CA HIS A 16 4.03 -4.94 -4.69
C HIS A 16 4.26 -4.70 -3.18
N PRO A 17 4.71 -5.68 -2.36
CA PRO A 17 4.82 -5.46 -0.91
C PRO A 17 5.79 -4.33 -0.49
N PRO A 18 7.02 -4.21 -1.04
CA PRO A 18 7.87 -3.06 -0.71
C PRO A 18 7.24 -1.70 -1.04
N LEU A 19 6.45 -1.61 -2.11
CA LEU A 19 5.70 -0.39 -2.45
C LEU A 19 4.55 -0.14 -1.47
N THR A 20 3.90 -1.20 -0.96
CA THR A 20 2.89 -1.07 0.09
C THR A 20 3.50 -0.55 1.40
N ASP A 21 4.71 -1.00 1.78
CA ASP A 21 5.39 -0.52 2.98
C ASP A 21 5.63 1.00 2.91
N ALA A 22 6.16 1.48 1.77
CA ALA A 22 6.33 2.90 1.52
C ALA A 22 4.99 3.66 1.58
N THR A 23 3.96 3.14 0.91
CA THR A 23 2.62 3.76 0.85
C THR A 23 2.00 3.89 2.24
N VAL A 24 1.98 2.79 3.00
CA VAL A 24 1.42 2.73 4.35
C VAL A 24 2.22 3.64 5.28
N GLY A 25 3.55 3.63 5.21
CA GLY A 25 4.40 4.51 6.02
C GLY A 25 4.12 5.99 5.76
N ILE A 26 4.03 6.41 4.49
CA ILE A 26 3.76 7.80 4.12
C ILE A 26 2.40 8.26 4.63
N TYR A 27 1.34 7.49 4.41
CA TYR A 27 0.00 7.89 4.89
C TYR A 27 -0.12 7.81 6.40
N THR A 28 0.57 6.87 7.06
CA THR A 28 0.64 6.85 8.53
C THR A 28 1.27 8.13 9.05
N PHE A 29 2.40 8.56 8.47
CA PHE A 29 3.02 9.84 8.81
C PHE A 29 2.07 11.01 8.54
N ALA A 30 1.42 11.06 7.36
CA ALA A 30 0.46 12.12 7.04
C ALA A 30 -0.66 12.21 8.08
N THR A 31 -1.25 11.08 8.47
CA THR A 31 -2.30 11.04 9.49
C THR A 31 -1.79 11.52 10.86
N ILE A 32 -0.59 11.12 11.27
CA ILE A 32 0.02 11.61 12.52
C ILE A 32 0.24 13.12 12.44
N ALA A 33 0.79 13.62 11.35
CA ALA A 33 1.05 15.04 11.15
C ALA A 33 -0.24 15.88 11.16
N ALA A 34 -1.33 15.38 10.55
CA ALA A 34 -2.64 16.01 10.62
C ALA A 34 -3.16 16.11 12.06
N VAL A 35 -3.04 15.02 12.84
CA VAL A 35 -3.46 15.00 14.25
C VAL A 35 -2.61 15.94 15.10
N LEU A 36 -1.29 15.95 14.91
CA LEU A 36 -0.40 16.85 15.64
C LEU A 36 -0.76 18.32 15.38
N SER A 37 -0.95 18.68 14.10
CA SER A 37 -1.40 20.02 13.72
C SER A 37 -2.72 20.39 14.40
N ALA A 38 -3.72 19.49 14.37
CA ALA A 38 -5.03 19.72 15.00
C ALA A 38 -5.00 19.83 16.53
N LEU A 39 -4.00 19.22 17.18
CA LEU A 39 -3.79 19.31 18.63
C LEU A 39 -2.98 20.55 19.06
N GLY A 40 -2.57 21.41 18.12
CA GLY A 40 -1.69 22.54 18.41
C GLY A 40 -0.22 22.14 18.62
N ILE A 41 0.17 20.93 18.23
CA ILE A 41 1.53 20.41 18.39
C ILE A 41 2.25 20.53 17.05
N ALA A 42 3.33 21.32 17.01
CA ALA A 42 4.12 21.56 15.81
C ALA A 42 3.25 22.02 14.61
N GLU A 43 2.25 22.88 14.87
CA GLU A 43 1.17 23.28 13.94
C GLU A 43 1.61 23.45 12.48
N ASP A 44 2.46 24.44 12.22
CA ASP A 44 2.89 24.81 10.86
C ASP A 44 3.70 23.70 10.18
N ALA A 45 4.68 23.12 10.89
CA ALA A 45 5.54 22.08 10.34
C ALA A 45 4.76 20.78 10.08
N ALA A 46 3.84 20.43 10.97
CA ALA A 46 3.00 19.24 10.85
C ALA A 46 1.96 19.40 9.74
N ALA A 47 1.36 20.58 9.57
CA ALA A 47 0.44 20.85 8.47
C ALA A 47 1.11 20.76 7.10
N LYS A 48 2.30 21.39 6.94
CA LYS A 48 3.11 21.28 5.72
C LYS A 48 3.56 19.84 5.47
N GLY A 49 3.98 19.15 6.53
CA GLY A 49 4.34 17.74 6.48
C GLY A 49 3.20 16.85 6.00
N TRP A 50 1.98 17.05 6.52
CA TRP A 50 0.78 16.37 6.07
C TRP A 50 0.50 16.63 4.58
N ALA A 51 0.49 17.90 4.15
CA ALA A 51 0.19 18.26 2.77
C ALA A 51 1.17 17.62 1.77
N LEU A 52 2.47 17.72 2.05
CA LEU A 52 3.51 17.11 1.22
C LEU A 52 3.44 15.59 1.25
N ALA A 53 3.20 14.98 2.41
CA ALA A 53 3.07 13.54 2.54
C ALA A 53 1.87 13.00 1.76
N LEU A 54 0.73 13.69 1.71
CA LEU A 54 -0.39 13.28 0.87
C LEU A 54 -0.03 13.27 -0.61
N VAL A 55 0.66 14.30 -1.11
CA VAL A 55 1.09 14.37 -2.52
C VAL A 55 2.04 13.22 -2.86
N ILE A 56 3.08 13.03 -2.03
CA ILE A 56 4.06 11.95 -2.22
C ILE A 56 3.38 10.58 -2.10
N GLY A 57 2.50 10.42 -1.12
CA GLY A 57 1.75 9.20 -0.88
C GLY A 57 0.89 8.82 -2.08
N LEU A 58 0.22 9.78 -2.72
CA LEU A 58 -0.59 9.56 -3.92
C LEU A 58 0.26 9.14 -5.13
N ILE A 59 1.44 9.73 -5.30
CA ILE A 59 2.40 9.34 -6.35
C ILE A 59 2.86 7.90 -6.14
N VAL A 60 3.30 7.55 -4.92
CA VAL A 60 3.74 6.18 -4.60
C VAL A 60 2.56 5.21 -4.72
N SER A 61 1.36 5.61 -4.31
CA SER A 61 0.14 4.80 -4.44
C SER A 61 -0.18 4.45 -5.89
N ALA A 62 0.15 5.30 -6.85
CA ALA A 62 -0.02 4.98 -8.27
C ALA A 62 0.85 3.78 -8.69
N ALA A 63 2.12 3.74 -8.27
CA ALA A 63 3.00 2.60 -8.52
C ALA A 63 2.55 1.34 -7.75
N THR A 64 2.16 1.49 -6.48
CA THR A 64 1.65 0.41 -5.64
C THR A 64 0.39 -0.22 -6.22
N SER A 65 -0.58 0.60 -6.63
CA SER A 65 -1.83 0.12 -7.22
C SER A 65 -1.63 -0.51 -8.60
N ALA A 66 -0.72 0.00 -9.42
CA ALA A 66 -0.37 -0.61 -10.70
C ALA A 66 0.18 -2.03 -10.51
N THR A 67 1.16 -2.22 -9.63
CA THR A 67 1.74 -3.55 -9.36
C THR A 67 0.72 -4.50 -8.75
N GLY A 68 -0.11 -4.03 -7.81
CA GLY A 68 -1.20 -4.82 -7.22
C GLY A 68 -2.29 -5.22 -8.21
N LEU A 69 -2.60 -4.34 -9.17
CA LEU A 69 -3.57 -4.65 -10.24
C LEU A 69 -3.04 -5.73 -11.18
N ILE A 70 -1.76 -5.69 -11.53
CA ILE A 70 -1.12 -6.76 -12.32
C ILE A 70 -1.19 -8.10 -11.56
N ASP A 71 -0.98 -8.09 -10.24
CA ASP A 71 -1.17 -9.26 -9.38
C ASP A 71 -2.62 -9.77 -9.39
N TRP A 72 -3.58 -8.87 -9.19
CA TRP A 72 -5.00 -9.18 -9.19
C TRP A 72 -5.49 -9.78 -10.51
N LEU A 73 -5.00 -9.30 -11.67
CA LEU A 73 -5.41 -9.75 -13.00
C LEU A 73 -5.12 -11.23 -13.27
N GLN A 74 -4.11 -11.83 -12.60
CA GLN A 74 -3.77 -13.23 -12.79
C GLN A 74 -4.55 -14.18 -11.87
N ILE A 75 -5.31 -13.64 -10.91
CA ILE A 75 -6.14 -14.47 -10.03
C ILE A 75 -7.32 -15.00 -10.84
N SER A 76 -7.50 -16.31 -10.85
CA SER A 76 -8.65 -16.98 -11.46
C SER A 76 -9.97 -16.49 -10.89
N GLY A 77 -10.92 -16.20 -11.78
CA GLY A 77 -12.25 -15.71 -11.42
C GLY A 77 -13.05 -16.72 -10.57
N GLY A 78 -14.00 -16.21 -9.78
CA GLY A 78 -14.92 -17.03 -8.99
C GLY A 78 -14.33 -17.66 -7.71
N THR A 79 -13.02 -17.56 -7.50
CA THR A 79 -12.34 -18.13 -6.33
C THR A 79 -12.53 -17.29 -5.06
N PRO A 80 -12.43 -17.89 -3.85
CA PRO A 80 -12.39 -17.14 -2.59
C PRO A 80 -11.26 -16.11 -2.56
N LEU A 81 -10.06 -16.46 -3.04
CA LEU A 81 -8.93 -15.54 -3.17
C LEU A 81 -9.30 -14.30 -4.01
N LYS A 82 -9.94 -14.49 -5.18
CA LYS A 82 -10.38 -13.36 -6.02
C LYS A 82 -11.34 -12.44 -5.30
N ARG A 83 -12.26 -12.99 -4.50
CA ARG A 83 -13.21 -12.18 -3.70
C ARG A 83 -12.48 -11.35 -2.66
N THR A 84 -11.60 -11.95 -1.86
CA THR A 84 -10.80 -11.22 -0.86
C THR A 84 -9.92 -10.16 -1.53
N ALA A 85 -9.25 -10.49 -2.63
CA ALA A 85 -8.42 -9.55 -3.38
C ALA A 85 -9.21 -8.39 -4.00
N THR A 86 -10.45 -8.65 -4.43
CA THR A 86 -11.34 -7.60 -4.95
C THR A 86 -11.85 -6.69 -3.82
N SER A 87 -12.20 -7.24 -2.66
CA SER A 87 -12.55 -6.44 -1.47
C SER A 87 -11.38 -5.55 -1.03
N HIS A 88 -10.16 -6.09 -1.01
CA HIS A 88 -8.95 -5.32 -0.75
C HIS A 88 -8.79 -4.18 -1.75
N LEU A 89 -8.89 -4.46 -3.06
CA LEU A 89 -8.78 -3.46 -4.12
C LEU A 89 -9.78 -2.32 -3.91
N PHE A 90 -11.06 -2.61 -3.63
CA PHE A 90 -12.05 -1.57 -3.39
C PHE A 90 -11.79 -0.76 -2.11
N ALA A 91 -11.34 -1.40 -1.02
CA ALA A 91 -10.95 -0.69 0.19
C ALA A 91 -9.79 0.29 -0.08
N MET A 92 -8.79 -0.13 -0.86
CA MET A 92 -7.64 0.70 -1.21
C MET A 92 -8.00 1.83 -2.18
N LEU A 93 -8.89 1.60 -3.15
CA LEU A 93 -9.42 2.66 -4.02
C LEU A 93 -10.20 3.70 -3.22
N ALA A 94 -11.03 3.25 -2.28
CA ALA A 94 -11.76 4.15 -1.39
C ALA A 94 -10.79 4.97 -0.53
N ALA A 95 -9.83 4.34 0.15
CA ALA A 95 -8.81 5.04 0.93
C ALA A 95 -8.06 6.10 0.09
N THR A 96 -7.62 5.71 -1.11
CA THR A 96 -6.91 6.61 -2.04
C THR A 96 -7.79 7.79 -2.46
N ALA A 97 -9.08 7.56 -2.74
CA ALA A 97 -10.01 8.62 -3.08
C ALA A 97 -10.18 9.63 -1.93
N PHE A 98 -10.32 9.16 -0.68
CA PHE A 98 -10.40 10.06 0.48
C PHE A 98 -9.11 10.84 0.72
N PHE A 99 -7.93 10.22 0.59
CA PHE A 99 -6.65 10.95 0.66
C PHE A 99 -6.51 11.97 -0.48
N LEU A 100 -6.93 11.63 -1.69
CA LEU A 100 -6.92 12.55 -2.83
C LEU A 100 -7.84 13.75 -2.59
N ILE A 101 -9.07 13.52 -2.10
CA ILE A 101 -10.00 14.59 -1.78
C ILE A 101 -9.40 15.47 -0.66
N ALA A 102 -8.86 14.87 0.41
CA ALA A 102 -8.19 15.60 1.49
C ALA A 102 -7.05 16.49 0.97
N ALA A 103 -6.23 15.96 0.06
CA ALA A 103 -5.16 16.73 -0.58
C ALA A 103 -5.74 17.88 -1.41
N ILE A 104 -6.71 17.63 -2.31
CA ILE A 104 -7.29 18.66 -3.18
C ILE A 104 -7.91 19.80 -2.37
N VAL A 105 -8.70 19.49 -1.34
CA VAL A 105 -9.45 20.50 -0.60
C VAL A 105 -8.61 21.21 0.46
N GLY A 106 -7.55 20.58 0.99
CA GLY A 106 -6.78 21.10 2.11
C GLY A 106 -5.33 21.44 1.81
N TYR A 107 -4.82 21.24 0.59
CA TYR A 107 -3.41 21.48 0.27
C TYR A 107 -2.98 22.93 0.54
N SER A 108 -3.79 23.93 0.14
CA SER A 108 -3.46 25.34 0.37
C SER A 108 -3.35 25.64 1.86
N ASP A 109 -4.40 25.30 2.63
CA ASP A 109 -4.42 25.49 4.08
C ASP A 109 -3.24 24.78 4.76
N GLY A 110 -2.94 23.55 4.33
CA GLY A 110 -1.82 22.78 4.85
C GLY A 110 -0.47 23.44 4.59
N MET A 111 -0.30 24.06 3.41
CA MET A 111 0.90 24.84 3.09
C MET A 111 0.96 26.17 3.84
N ASP A 112 -0.19 26.74 4.21
CA ASP A 112 -0.33 27.91 5.08
C ASP A 112 -0.23 27.58 6.58
N GLY A 113 0.02 26.31 6.92
CA GLY A 113 0.32 25.86 8.29
C GLY A 113 -0.87 25.34 9.09
N VAL A 114 -2.02 25.09 8.45
CA VAL A 114 -3.26 24.67 9.13
C VAL A 114 -3.86 23.42 8.49
N VAL A 115 -4.24 22.43 9.30
CA VAL A 115 -5.10 21.33 8.85
C VAL A 115 -6.53 21.57 9.30
N GLY A 116 -7.39 21.99 8.37
CA GLY A 116 -8.81 22.21 8.66
C GLY A 116 -9.54 20.92 9.09
N SER A 117 -10.58 21.06 9.92
CA SER A 117 -11.33 19.92 10.48
C SER A 117 -11.88 18.97 9.41
N GLY A 118 -12.29 19.48 8.25
CA GLY A 118 -12.74 18.66 7.12
C GLY A 118 -11.61 17.78 6.57
N SER A 119 -10.43 18.36 6.33
CA SER A 119 -9.23 17.65 5.86
C SER A 119 -8.75 16.61 6.87
N LEU A 120 -8.84 16.92 8.16
CA LEU A 120 -8.54 15.96 9.23
C LEU A 120 -9.50 14.76 9.19
N ILE A 121 -10.82 15.00 9.14
CA ILE A 121 -11.82 13.92 9.10
C ILE A 121 -11.63 13.04 7.87
N LEU A 122 -11.41 13.64 6.69
CA LEU A 122 -11.13 12.90 5.45
C LEU A 122 -9.87 12.03 5.60
N THR A 123 -8.80 12.59 6.18
CA THR A 123 -7.53 11.88 6.43
C THR A 123 -7.74 10.70 7.37
N LEU A 124 -8.54 10.86 8.44
CA LEU A 124 -8.84 9.78 9.39
C LEU A 124 -9.69 8.68 8.78
N ILE A 125 -10.70 9.03 7.97
CA ILE A 125 -11.51 8.05 7.23
C ILE A 125 -10.63 7.28 6.24
N ALA A 126 -9.80 7.99 5.47
CA ALA A 126 -8.87 7.39 4.53
C ALA A 126 -7.93 6.40 5.23
N PHE A 127 -7.38 6.78 6.39
CA PHE A 127 -6.49 5.93 7.18
C PHE A 127 -7.20 4.70 7.76
N GLY A 128 -8.45 4.84 8.19
CA GLY A 128 -9.28 3.71 8.61
C GLY A 128 -9.51 2.71 7.47
N LEU A 129 -9.83 3.19 6.26
CA LEU A 129 -9.99 2.37 5.06
C LEU A 129 -8.67 1.72 4.63
N LEU A 130 -7.55 2.45 4.73
CA LEU A 130 -6.21 1.93 4.48
C LEU A 130 -5.90 0.77 5.44
N THR A 131 -6.23 0.91 6.72
CA THR A 131 -6.04 -0.13 7.74
C THR A 131 -6.87 -1.37 7.45
N LEU A 132 -8.15 -1.19 7.08
CA LEU A 132 -9.02 -2.29 6.63
C LEU A 132 -8.46 -2.96 5.37
N GLY A 133 -7.99 -2.18 4.40
CA GLY A 133 -7.31 -2.67 3.21
C GLY A 133 -6.09 -3.52 3.57
N GLY A 134 -5.24 -3.04 4.48
CA GLY A 134 -4.09 -3.77 5.00
C GLY A 134 -4.47 -5.12 5.63
N TRP A 135 -5.54 -5.16 6.43
CA TRP A 135 -6.06 -6.41 7.00
C TRP A 135 -6.48 -7.42 5.91
N LEU A 136 -7.22 -6.95 4.89
CA LEU A 136 -7.60 -7.78 3.75
C LEU A 136 -6.38 -8.24 2.94
N GLY A 137 -5.37 -7.38 2.78
CA GLY A 137 -4.08 -7.70 2.17
C GLY A 137 -3.34 -8.80 2.92
N GLY A 138 -3.35 -8.72 4.26
CA GLY A 138 -2.84 -9.77 5.12
C GLY A 138 -3.54 -11.12 4.88
N ALA A 139 -4.86 -11.13 4.71
CA ALA A 139 -5.57 -12.36 4.36
C ALA A 139 -5.18 -12.91 2.97
N ILE A 140 -4.95 -12.06 1.97
CA ILE A 140 -4.47 -12.48 0.64
C ILE A 140 -3.14 -13.23 0.75
N VAL A 141 -2.20 -12.70 1.53
CA VAL A 141 -0.85 -13.26 1.64
C VAL A 141 -0.80 -14.42 2.64
N PHE A 142 -1.25 -14.21 3.87
CA PHE A 142 -1.03 -15.14 4.98
C PHE A 142 -2.11 -16.21 5.15
N VAL A 143 -3.31 -15.99 4.59
CA VAL A 143 -4.40 -17.00 4.63
C VAL A 143 -4.51 -17.73 3.29
N HIS A 144 -4.52 -16.99 2.18
CA HIS A 144 -4.64 -17.58 0.84
C HIS A 144 -3.30 -17.91 0.18
N GLY A 145 -2.16 -17.55 0.79
CA GLY A 145 -0.82 -17.93 0.31
C GLY A 145 -0.40 -17.27 -1.00
N MET A 146 -1.04 -16.16 -1.40
CA MET A 146 -0.76 -15.55 -2.70
C MET A 146 0.67 -15.02 -2.75
N ARG A 147 1.48 -15.55 -3.68
CA ARG A 147 2.90 -15.25 -3.88
C ARG A 147 3.82 -15.58 -2.69
N VAL A 148 3.41 -16.53 -1.85
CA VAL A 148 4.22 -17.09 -0.76
C VAL A 148 4.81 -18.42 -1.21
N LEU A 149 6.12 -18.59 -1.04
CA LEU A 149 6.81 -19.87 -1.27
C LEU A 149 6.99 -20.59 0.07
N ASN A 150 6.38 -21.76 0.24
CA ASN A 150 6.46 -22.55 1.48
C ASN A 150 7.77 -23.37 1.58
N LEU A 151 8.92 -22.72 1.34
CA LEU A 151 10.25 -23.34 1.35
C LEU A 151 10.96 -23.08 2.71
N VAL A 152 10.46 -23.72 3.76
CA VAL A 152 10.88 -23.45 5.16
C VAL A 152 12.36 -23.76 5.41
N GLU A 153 12.89 -24.80 4.77
CA GLU A 153 14.27 -25.27 4.94
C GLU A 153 15.25 -24.69 3.89
N GLU A 154 14.81 -23.70 3.10
CA GLU A 154 15.64 -23.09 2.07
C GLU A 154 16.87 -22.42 2.68
N PRO A 155 18.11 -22.81 2.29
CA PRO A 155 19.31 -22.18 2.83
C PRO A 155 19.32 -20.67 2.60
N THR A 156 19.76 -19.89 3.60
CA THR A 156 19.71 -18.42 3.57
C THR A 156 20.26 -17.81 2.28
N HIS A 157 21.41 -18.29 1.80
CA HIS A 157 22.05 -17.80 0.57
C HIS A 157 21.18 -18.00 -0.69
N ARG A 158 20.33 -19.02 -0.72
CA ARG A 158 19.37 -19.28 -1.79
C ARG A 158 18.05 -18.52 -1.58
N ALA A 159 17.59 -18.42 -0.33
CA ALA A 159 16.38 -17.67 0.02
C ALA A 159 16.48 -16.18 -0.35
N VAL A 160 17.59 -15.52 0.01
CA VAL A 160 17.81 -14.08 -0.28
C VAL A 160 18.26 -13.81 -1.73
N SER A 161 18.60 -14.85 -2.51
CA SER A 161 19.03 -14.68 -3.89
C SER A 161 17.90 -14.05 -4.72
N PRO A 162 18.19 -12.96 -5.47
CA PRO A 162 17.25 -12.37 -6.43
C PRO A 162 17.12 -13.22 -7.69
N VAL A 163 17.99 -14.22 -7.88
CA VAL A 163 17.95 -15.12 -9.03
C VAL A 163 17.06 -16.33 -8.69
N PRO A 164 15.97 -16.55 -9.44
CA PRO A 164 15.10 -17.70 -9.26
C PRO A 164 15.86 -18.96 -9.69
N HIS A 165 15.56 -20.03 -8.99
CA HIS A 165 16.06 -21.37 -9.25
C HIS A 165 14.87 -22.33 -9.27
N ALA A 166 15.10 -23.54 -9.76
CA ALA A 166 14.03 -24.49 -10.07
C ALA A 166 13.04 -24.69 -8.91
N GLU A 167 13.51 -24.80 -7.67
CA GLU A 167 12.65 -24.99 -6.50
C GLU A 167 11.75 -23.77 -6.22
N LYS A 168 12.25 -22.54 -6.41
CA LYS A 168 11.45 -21.30 -6.28
C LYS A 168 10.41 -21.16 -7.39
N GLU A 169 10.78 -21.51 -8.62
CA GLU A 169 9.84 -21.46 -9.76
C GLU A 169 8.75 -22.54 -9.64
N ALA A 170 9.11 -23.72 -9.13
CA ALA A 170 8.16 -24.80 -8.88
C ALA A 170 7.18 -24.43 -7.75
N ALA A 171 7.66 -23.77 -6.69
CA ALA A 171 6.85 -23.37 -5.54
C ALA A 171 5.95 -22.14 -5.80
N GLU A 172 6.11 -21.43 -6.91
CA GLU A 172 5.25 -20.28 -7.28
C GLU A 172 3.92 -20.72 -7.91
N ASN A 173 3.80 -21.98 -8.36
CA ASN A 173 2.60 -22.56 -8.99
C ASN A 173 1.77 -23.39 -7.99
#